data_AF-A0AAD4B8U2-F1
#
_entry.id   AF-A0AAD4B8U2-F1
#
_cell.length_a   1.000
_cell.length_b   1.000
_cell.length_c   1.000
_cell.angle_alpha   90.00
_cell.angle_beta   90.00
_cell.angle_gamma   90.00
#
_symmetry.space_group_name_H-M   'P 1'
#
loop_
_entity.id
_entity.type
_entity.pdbx_description
1 polymer ?
#
loop_
_entity_poly.entity_id
_entity_poly.type
_entity_poly.pdbx_seq_one_letter_code
_entity_poly.pdbx_strand_id
1 'polypeptide(L)'
;MCSPRINLEPLGAELSTSRPGNPFYPYPNESSMHLGNWYWNEGAQKSKENFKELLDIVGDPAFSPSTVSETAWGAIDQQLGCNQIDGDVPEWLGEDNGWKCSSVTILV
;
A
#
# COMPACT_ATOMS: atom_id res chain seq x y z
N MET A 1 -29.17 -1.29 -10.47
CA MET A 1 -29.36 -2.73 -10.21
C MET A 1 -28.70 -3.49 -11.33
N CYS A 2 -27.53 -4.08 -11.11
CA CYS A 2 -26.88 -4.95 -12.10
C CYS A 2 -26.76 -6.34 -11.49
N SER A 3 -27.51 -7.29 -12.03
CA SER A 3 -27.31 -8.72 -11.80
C SER A 3 -26.24 -9.27 -12.77
N PRO A 4 -25.57 -10.37 -12.44
CA PRO A 4 -24.32 -10.78 -13.05
C PRO A 4 -24.52 -11.82 -14.15
N ARG A 5 -23.58 -11.89 -15.10
CA ARG A 5 -23.43 -13.03 -16.00
C ARG A 5 -22.07 -13.69 -15.74
N ILE A 6 -22.11 -14.76 -14.96
CA ILE A 6 -21.03 -15.74 -14.83
C ILE A 6 -21.10 -16.64 -16.06
N ASN A 7 -20.08 -16.57 -16.92
CA ASN A 7 -19.78 -17.63 -17.86
C ASN A 7 -18.61 -18.43 -17.29
N LEU A 8 -18.89 -19.70 -17.00
CA LEU A 8 -17.95 -20.73 -16.60
C LEU A 8 -17.54 -21.48 -17.86
N GLU A 9 -16.26 -21.46 -18.26
CA GLU A 9 -15.60 -22.44 -19.15
C GLU A 9 -14.10 -22.12 -19.31
N PRO A 10 -13.22 -23.10 -19.63
CA PRO A 10 -12.64 -24.04 -18.67
C PRO A 10 -11.13 -23.86 -18.46
N LEU A 11 -10.63 -24.51 -17.40
CA LEU A 11 -9.23 -24.62 -16.99
C LEU A 11 -8.33 -25.12 -18.12
N GLY A 12 -7.34 -24.30 -18.51
CA GLY A 12 -6.17 -24.79 -19.24
C GLY A 12 -5.67 -23.84 -20.31
N ALA A 13 -4.92 -22.81 -19.90
CA ALA A 13 -3.74 -22.25 -20.58
C ALA A 13 -3.60 -20.76 -20.26
N GLU A 14 -3.09 -20.41 -19.07
CA GLU A 14 -2.22 -19.24 -18.91
C GLU A 14 -1.12 -19.59 -17.92
N LEU A 15 -0.21 -20.45 -18.35
CA LEU A 15 1.14 -20.44 -17.81
C LEU A 15 1.86 -19.26 -18.50
N SER A 16 1.68 -18.06 -17.97
CA SER A 16 2.40 -16.88 -18.45
C SER A 16 2.85 -16.06 -17.26
N THR A 17 4.06 -16.42 -16.83
CA THR A 17 5.05 -15.50 -16.30
C THR A 17 4.60 -14.76 -15.04
N SER A 18 5.18 -15.14 -13.90
CA SER A 18 5.37 -14.19 -12.81
C SER A 18 5.97 -12.93 -13.42
N ARG A 19 5.14 -11.93 -13.73
CA ARG A 19 5.57 -10.55 -13.96
C ARG A 19 6.52 -10.31 -12.80
N PRO A 20 7.78 -9.87 -13.00
CA PRO A 20 8.55 -9.42 -11.85
C PRO A 20 7.63 -8.42 -11.16
N GLY A 21 7.07 -8.84 -10.03
CA GLY A 21 6.07 -8.06 -9.33
C GLY A 21 6.73 -6.73 -9.09
N ASN A 22 6.02 -5.63 -9.34
CA ASN A 22 6.55 -4.34 -8.96
C ASN A 22 6.92 -4.42 -7.47
N PRO A 23 8.21 -4.39 -7.10
CA PRO A 23 8.63 -4.66 -5.73
C PRO A 23 8.19 -3.52 -4.80
N PHE A 24 7.80 -2.39 -5.37
CA PHE A 24 7.32 -1.20 -4.68
C PHE A 24 5.79 -1.11 -4.67
N TYR A 25 5.07 -2.13 -5.15
CA TYR A 25 3.61 -2.09 -5.21
C TYR A 25 3.02 -1.69 -3.84
N PRO A 26 2.12 -0.70 -3.77
CA PRO A 26 1.35 -0.09 -4.87
C PRO A 26 2.03 1.07 -5.62
N TYR A 27 3.21 1.53 -5.16
CA TYR A 27 3.92 2.64 -5.79
C TYR A 27 4.52 2.24 -7.15
N PRO A 28 4.50 3.13 -8.17
CA PRO A 28 4.98 2.79 -9.51
C PRO A 28 6.50 2.64 -9.60
N ASN A 29 7.26 3.22 -8.66
CA ASN A 29 8.70 3.12 -8.58
C ASN A 29 9.21 3.38 -7.15
N GLU A 30 10.52 3.28 -6.99
CA GLU A 30 11.21 3.53 -5.72
C GLU A 30 11.06 4.97 -5.22
N SER A 31 11.18 5.98 -6.10
CA SER A 31 11.07 7.39 -5.70
C SER A 31 9.70 7.71 -5.09
N SER A 32 8.63 7.18 -5.68
CA SER A 32 7.27 7.36 -5.19
C SER A 32 7.06 6.63 -3.87
N MET A 33 7.67 5.45 -3.69
CA MET A 33 7.64 4.72 -2.42
C MET A 33 8.32 5.51 -1.30
N HIS A 34 9.55 5.99 -1.50
CA HIS A 34 10.28 6.74 -0.47
C HIS A 34 9.56 8.03 -0.10
N LEU A 35 9.03 8.76 -1.08
CA LEU A 35 8.29 9.99 -0.84
C LEU A 35 6.96 9.72 -0.11
N GLY A 36 6.25 8.66 -0.48
CA GLY A 36 5.05 8.21 0.22
C GLY A 36 5.34 7.80 1.66
N ASN A 37 6.41 7.03 1.88
CA ASN A 37 6.86 6.62 3.20
C ASN A 37 7.17 7.83 4.10
N TRP A 38 7.91 8.82 3.59
CA TRP A 38 8.18 10.07 4.28
C TRP A 38 6.89 10.87 4.59
N TYR A 39 5.90 10.82 3.71
CA TYR A 39 4.61 11.47 3.95
C TYR A 39 3.84 10.82 5.11
N TRP A 40 3.72 9.49 5.09
CA TRP A 40 2.90 8.71 6.03
C TRP A 40 3.53 8.53 7.42
N ASN A 41 4.85 8.32 7.50
CA ASN A 41 5.50 7.96 8.77
C ASN A 41 5.99 9.15 9.56
N GLU A 42 6.32 10.26 8.89
CA GLU A 42 6.68 11.48 9.58
C GLU A 42 5.39 12.19 9.97
N GLY A 43 5.01 12.02 11.25
CA GLY A 43 3.75 12.50 11.83
C GLY A 43 3.46 13.98 11.60
N ALA A 44 2.32 14.46 12.12
CA ALA A 44 1.75 15.77 11.77
C ALA A 44 2.70 16.98 11.97
N GLN A 45 3.75 16.84 12.78
CA GLN A 45 4.80 17.83 12.98
C GLN A 45 6.12 17.34 12.37
N LYS A 46 6.48 17.84 11.18
CA LYS A 46 7.73 17.47 10.51
C LYS A 46 8.90 18.27 11.10
N SER A 47 9.93 17.55 11.56
CA SER A 47 11.12 18.15 12.17
C SER A 47 12.11 18.69 11.12
N LYS A 48 13.18 19.36 11.58
CA LYS A 48 14.29 19.76 10.70
C LYS A 48 15.07 18.54 10.19
N GLU A 49 15.20 17.48 10.99
CA GLU A 49 15.77 16.22 10.51
C GLU A 49 14.93 15.63 9.37
N ASN A 50 13.61 15.60 9.51
CA ASN A 50 12.71 15.05 8.48
C ASN A 50 12.80 15.86 7.18
N PHE A 51 13.04 17.17 7.28
CA PHE A 51 13.28 17.99 6.10
C PHE A 51 14.60 17.61 5.39
N LYS A 52 15.66 17.24 6.13
CA LYS A 52 16.89 16.74 5.51
C LYS A 52 16.65 15.41 4.81
N GLU A 53 15.90 14.50 5.41
CA GLU A 53 15.54 13.22 4.77
C GLU A 53 14.76 13.44 3.46
N LEU A 54 13.84 14.41 3.43
CA LEU A 54 13.17 14.79 2.19
C LEU A 54 14.16 15.26 1.13
N LEU A 55 15.14 16.08 1.52
CA LEU A 55 16.18 16.56 0.60
C LEU A 55 17.06 15.42 0.10
N ASP A 56 17.36 14.43 0.94
CA ASP A 56 18.12 13.25 0.53
C ASP A 56 17.33 12.39 -0.47
N ILE A 57 16.01 12.24 -0.28
CA ILE A 57 15.13 11.54 -1.24
C ILE A 57 15.07 12.26 -2.59
N VAL A 58 14.83 13.58 -2.58
CA VAL A 58 14.66 14.36 -3.82
C VAL A 58 16.02 14.65 -4.51
N GLY A 59 17.10 14.68 -3.74
CA GLY A 59 18.46 14.85 -4.23
C GLY A 59 19.10 13.59 -4.77
N ASP A 60 18.47 12.42 -4.60
CA ASP A 60 18.98 11.16 -5.11
C ASP A 60 19.05 11.15 -6.65
N PRO A 61 20.16 10.71 -7.27
CA PRO A 61 20.30 10.72 -8.72
C PRO A 61 19.36 9.76 -9.46
N ALA A 62 18.80 8.75 -8.77
CA ALA A 62 17.77 7.87 -9.29
C ALA A 62 16.35 8.39 -9.01
N PHE A 63 16.20 9.55 -8.36
CA PHE A 63 14.91 10.21 -8.19
C PHE A 63 14.31 10.53 -9.56
N SER A 64 13.06 10.12 -9.79
CA SER A 64 12.32 10.38 -11.02
C SER A 64 11.21 11.41 -10.79
N PRO A 65 11.43 12.70 -11.10
CA PRO A 65 10.43 13.74 -10.90
C PRO A 65 9.17 13.52 -11.75
N SER A 66 9.34 13.03 -12.99
CA SER A 66 8.22 12.80 -13.91
C SER A 66 7.27 11.73 -13.35
N THR A 67 7.80 10.59 -12.93
CA THR A 67 6.99 9.50 -12.38
C THR A 67 6.31 9.90 -11.08
N VAL A 68 7.00 10.63 -10.21
CA VAL A 68 6.43 11.15 -8.95
C VAL A 68 5.26 12.10 -9.24
N SER A 69 5.38 12.97 -10.25
CA SER A 69 4.31 13.90 -10.63
C SER A 69 3.08 13.20 -11.25
N GLU A 70 3.30 12.10 -11.97
CA GLU A 70 2.26 11.30 -12.62
C GLU A 70 1.66 10.23 -11.69
N THR A 71 2.23 10.06 -10.50
CA THR A 71 1.77 9.06 -9.54
C THR A 71 0.35 9.38 -9.07
N ALA A 72 -0.53 8.39 -9.11
CA ALA A 72 -1.90 8.50 -8.63
C ALA A 72 -1.97 8.43 -7.09
N TRP A 73 -1.42 9.43 -6.41
CA TRP A 73 -1.27 9.49 -4.95
C TRP A 73 -2.56 9.18 -4.21
N GLY A 74 -3.68 9.78 -4.60
CA GLY A 74 -4.97 9.52 -3.93
C GLY A 74 -5.45 8.07 -4.04
N ALA A 75 -5.15 7.37 -5.15
CA ALA A 75 -5.50 5.96 -5.29
C ALA A 75 -4.60 5.08 -4.42
N ILE A 76 -3.32 5.44 -4.31
CA ILE A 76 -2.36 4.76 -3.44
C ILE A 76 -2.75 4.97 -1.98
N ASP A 77 -3.02 6.21 -1.56
CA ASP A 77 -3.41 6.54 -0.19
C ASP A 77 -4.73 5.88 0.19
N GLN A 78 -5.70 5.84 -0.73
CA GLN A 78 -6.94 5.09 -0.54
C GLN A 78 -6.65 3.60 -0.35
N GLN A 79 -5.82 3.01 -1.20
CA GLN A 79 -5.50 1.59 -1.11
C GLN A 79 -4.73 1.24 0.18
N LEU A 80 -3.83 2.10 0.63
CA LEU A 80 -3.06 1.91 1.86
C LEU A 80 -3.88 2.19 3.12
N GLY A 81 -4.81 3.15 3.06
CA GLY A 81 -5.71 3.50 4.17
C GLY A 81 -6.93 2.58 4.31
N CYS A 82 -7.26 1.80 3.28
CA CYS A 82 -8.37 0.83 3.34
C CYS A 82 -8.00 -0.41 4.18
N ASN A 83 -8.36 -0.40 5.45
CA ASN A 83 -8.41 -1.61 6.27
C ASN A 83 -9.62 -2.47 5.85
N GLN A 84 -9.39 -3.74 5.47
CA GLN A 84 -10.46 -4.73 5.24
C GLN A 84 -11.10 -5.17 6.57
N ILE A 85 -11.80 -4.27 7.26
CA ILE A 85 -12.61 -4.62 8.43
C ILE A 85 -13.98 -5.06 7.93
N ASP A 86 -14.07 -6.34 7.53
CA ASP A 86 -15.36 -6.99 7.27
C ASP A 86 -15.98 -7.39 8.61
N GLY A 87 -16.93 -6.61 9.13
CA GLY A 87 -17.78 -7.03 10.25
C GLY A 87 -18.45 -5.92 11.05
N ASP A 88 -19.73 -6.15 11.38
CA ASP A 88 -20.54 -5.38 12.33
C ASP A 88 -20.06 -5.63 13.78
N VAL A 89 -18.88 -5.12 14.12
CA VAL A 89 -18.30 -5.25 15.46
C VAL A 89 -18.34 -3.87 16.13
N PRO A 90 -18.80 -3.74 17.40
CA PRO A 90 -18.88 -2.46 18.09
C PRO A 90 -17.53 -1.74 18.11
N GLU A 91 -17.55 -0.45 17.80
CA GLU A 91 -16.40 0.45 17.59
C GLU A 91 -15.31 0.36 18.68
N TRP A 92 -15.70 0.06 19.92
CA TRP A 92 -14.83 0.00 21.11
C TRP A 92 -14.23 -1.40 21.37
N LEU A 93 -14.64 -2.43 20.61
CA LEU A 93 -13.93 -3.70 20.47
C LEU A 93 -13.03 -3.69 19.21
N GLY A 94 -13.16 -2.68 18.36
CA GLY A 94 -12.39 -2.45 17.13
C GLY A 94 -11.16 -1.56 17.32
N GLU A 95 -10.73 -1.33 18.57
CA GLU A 95 -9.62 -0.44 18.95
C GLU A 95 -8.23 -1.11 18.87
N ASP A 96 -8.01 -2.01 17.90
CA ASP A 96 -6.65 -2.22 17.39
C ASP A 96 -6.62 -2.36 15.86
N ASN A 97 -6.83 -1.22 15.20
CA ASN A 97 -5.87 -0.69 14.23
C ASN A 97 -5.37 -1.67 13.16
N GLY A 98 -6.25 -2.32 12.40
CA GLY A 98 -5.84 -3.09 11.22
C GLY A 98 -5.01 -4.36 11.49
N TRP A 99 -4.82 -4.76 12.74
CA TRP A 99 -4.12 -6.00 13.07
C TRP A 99 -5.05 -7.20 12.90
N LYS A 100 -4.63 -8.20 12.11
CA LYS A 100 -5.34 -9.48 12.02
C LYS A 100 -4.85 -10.41 13.14
N CYS A 101 -5.71 -10.68 14.11
CA CYS A 101 -5.43 -11.67 15.15
C CYS A 101 -5.32 -13.08 14.53
N SER A 102 -4.22 -13.78 14.80
CA SER A 102 -4.06 -15.20 14.48
C SER A 102 -3.94 -16.01 15.76
N SER A 103 -4.60 -17.16 15.83
CA SER A 103 -4.50 -18.06 16.97
C SER A 103 -3.16 -18.78 16.94
N VAL A 104 -2.42 -18.71 18.04
CA VAL A 104 -1.16 -19.45 18.23
C VAL A 104 -1.35 -20.41 19.39
N THR A 105 -1.01 -21.68 19.19
CA THR A 105 -1.00 -22.70 20.25
C THR A 105 0.42 -22.90 20.74
N ILE A 106 0.67 -22.56 22.02
CA ILE A 106 1.95 -22.85 22.68
C ILE A 106 1.81 -24.23 23.34
N LEU A 107 2.69 -25.15 22.94
CA LEU A 107 2.80 -26.48 23.56
C LEU A 107 3.91 -26.43 24.62
N VAL A 108 3.64 -27.01 25.78
CA VAL A 108 4.58 -27.16 26.92
C VAL A 108 5.02 -28.61 27.02
#